data_AF-A0A6G0Z2P2-F1
#
_entry.id   AF-A0A6G0Z2P2-F1
#
_cell.length_a   1.000
_cell.length_b   1.000
_cell.length_c   1.000
_cell.angle_alpha   90.00
_cell.angle_beta   90.00
_cell.angle_gamma   90.00
#
_symmetry.space_group_name_H-M   'P 1'
#
loop_
_entity.id
_entity.type
_entity.pdbx_description
1 polymer ?
#
loop_
_entity_poly.entity_id
_entity_poly.type
_entity_poly.pdbx_seq_one_letter_code
_entity_poly.pdbx_strand_id
1 'polypeptide(L)'
;MDFDKIDYDFQYLLNEDSYVEDDCVNLFHNILHRYTSSQPCPMDYFSSVQSISPVDPNQSHIQLFFYGENYSEVGHWVCLFYNGESLRIYDGLKGKSVPSSQQKFVDALFPHKPPMLFPDVQAQSNSYDCGVFAIAYATSLALHQNPTFENYINAEMRPHLFRILESRELMQFPSIPRKPRGIHKRDIFMEYNQKENQIIKAEPKMVERNEPAIRLKKMEKEELQAEEDMFENQPNLFQQINMADHRVVQLEYEYREFVKKNNHKILKQLVMFKSSQNIVKQNNHKIL
;
A
#
# COMPACT_ATOMS: atom_id res chain seq x y z
N MET A 1 -4.57 28.24 2.85
CA MET A 1 -5.66 28.24 1.85
C MET A 1 -6.39 26.92 2.02
N ASP A 2 -7.71 26.91 2.05
CA ASP A 2 -8.51 25.70 2.21
C ASP A 2 -8.63 25.03 0.82
N PHE A 3 -7.61 24.27 0.43
CA PHE A 3 -7.53 23.61 -0.88
C PHE A 3 -8.64 22.59 -1.08
N ASP A 4 -9.36 22.20 -0.02
CA ASP A 4 -10.50 21.30 -0.11
C ASP A 4 -11.70 21.89 -0.87
N LYS A 5 -11.70 23.20 -1.16
CA LYS A 5 -12.82 23.89 -1.84
C LYS A 5 -12.54 24.26 -3.30
N ILE A 6 -11.36 23.96 -3.82
CA ILE A 6 -11.02 24.22 -5.22
C ILE A 6 -11.35 22.96 -6.02
N ASP A 7 -12.25 23.11 -6.99
CA ASP A 7 -12.57 22.08 -7.96
C ASP A 7 -11.57 22.18 -9.11
N TYR A 8 -10.58 21.29 -9.10
CA TYR A 8 -9.55 21.20 -10.14
C TYR A 8 -10.00 20.19 -11.20
N ASP A 9 -9.92 20.57 -12.47
CA ASP A 9 -10.19 19.65 -13.57
C ASP A 9 -8.96 18.78 -13.88
N PHE A 10 -8.98 17.54 -13.39
CA PHE A 10 -7.93 16.57 -13.65
C PHE A 10 -8.23 15.63 -14.83
N GLN A 11 -9.20 15.94 -15.70
CA GLN A 11 -9.51 15.07 -16.85
C GLN A 11 -8.30 14.86 -17.78
N TYR A 12 -7.36 15.82 -17.81
CA TYR A 12 -6.12 15.67 -18.58
C TYR A 12 -5.31 14.42 -18.18
N LEU A 13 -5.44 13.93 -16.94
CA LEU A 13 -4.75 12.72 -16.50
C LEU A 13 -5.17 11.48 -17.29
N LEU A 14 -6.36 11.49 -17.89
CA LEU A 14 -6.85 10.40 -18.74
C LEU A 14 -6.16 10.37 -20.12
N ASN A 15 -5.40 11.40 -20.47
CA ASN A 15 -4.56 11.42 -21.66
C ASN A 15 -3.15 10.89 -21.32
N GLU A 16 -2.70 9.88 -22.06
CA GLU A 16 -1.40 9.21 -21.84
C GLU A 16 -0.20 10.12 -22.09
N ASP A 17 -0.35 11.16 -22.91
CA ASP A 17 0.72 12.09 -23.29
C ASP A 17 0.74 13.38 -22.44
N SER A 18 -0.01 13.42 -21.34
CA SER A 18 -0.05 14.59 -20.45
C SER A 18 0.84 14.42 -19.23
N TYR A 19 1.61 15.46 -18.90
CA TYR A 19 2.43 15.50 -17.69
C TYR A 19 1.55 15.74 -16.46
N VAL A 20 1.93 15.13 -15.33
CA VAL A 20 1.34 15.46 -14.03
C VAL A 20 1.83 16.84 -13.59
N GLU A 21 0.89 17.72 -13.26
CA GLU A 21 1.14 19.10 -12.86
C GLU A 21 1.29 19.27 -11.35
N ASP A 22 1.85 20.41 -10.91
CA ASP A 22 2.07 20.74 -9.51
C ASP A 22 0.78 20.72 -8.68
N ASP A 23 -0.34 21.19 -9.24
CA ASP A 23 -1.65 21.18 -8.57
C ASP A 23 -2.13 19.76 -8.24
N CYS A 24 -1.88 18.79 -9.13
CA CYS A 24 -2.17 17.38 -8.88
C CYS A 24 -1.31 16.86 -7.72
N VAL A 25 -0.03 17.20 -7.69
CA VAL A 25 0.91 16.79 -6.65
C VAL A 25 0.55 17.41 -5.30
N ASN A 26 0.24 18.70 -5.27
CA ASN A 26 -0.17 19.42 -4.07
C ASN A 26 -1.49 18.86 -3.49
N LEU A 27 -2.49 18.58 -4.36
CA LEU A 27 -3.71 17.91 -3.91
C LEU A 27 -3.41 16.51 -3.37
N PHE A 28 -2.56 15.74 -4.05
CA PHE A 28 -2.15 14.42 -3.56
C PHE A 28 -1.43 14.49 -2.22
N HIS A 29 -0.59 15.49 -1.95
CA HIS A 29 0.02 15.71 -0.64
C HIS A 29 -1.02 15.93 0.46
N ASN A 30 -2.11 16.66 0.18
CA ASN A 30 -3.22 16.82 1.13
C ASN A 30 -3.94 15.49 1.41
N ILE A 31 -4.11 14.64 0.39
CA ILE A 31 -4.63 13.29 0.57
C ILE A 31 -3.66 12.48 1.45
N LEU A 32 -2.38 12.48 1.12
CA LEU A 32 -1.31 11.75 1.82
C LEU A 32 -1.21 12.12 3.31
N HIS A 33 -1.44 13.38 3.67
CA HIS A 33 -1.41 13.87 5.05
C HIS A 33 -2.50 13.23 5.94
N ARG A 34 -3.58 12.70 5.36
CA ARG A 34 -4.60 11.97 6.12
C ARG A 34 -4.21 10.53 6.46
N TYR A 35 -3.25 9.96 5.75
CA TYR A 35 -2.84 8.55 5.89
C TYR A 35 -1.46 8.42 6.54
N THR A 36 -0.70 9.50 6.62
CA THR A 36 0.66 9.50 7.14
C THR A 36 0.88 10.70 8.05
N SER A 37 1.84 10.60 8.96
CA SER A 37 2.28 11.77 9.73
C SER A 37 3.12 12.75 8.90
N SER A 38 3.45 12.41 7.65
CA SER A 38 4.27 13.26 6.78
C SER A 38 3.60 14.61 6.58
N GLN A 39 4.41 15.66 6.55
CA GLN A 39 3.99 17.00 6.14
C GLN A 39 4.78 17.39 4.90
N PRO A 40 4.39 16.89 3.71
CA PRO A 40 5.11 17.20 2.48
C PRO A 40 5.19 18.71 2.27
N CYS A 41 6.36 19.17 1.82
CA CYS A 41 6.55 20.54 1.38
C CYS A 41 5.81 20.75 0.05
N PRO A 42 4.88 21.73 -0.04
CA PRO A 42 4.20 22.05 -1.28
C PRO A 42 5.19 22.50 -2.37
N MET A 43 4.84 22.24 -3.63
CA MET A 43 5.73 22.46 -4.77
C MET A 43 6.06 23.94 -5.01
N ASP A 44 5.18 24.85 -4.60
CA ASP A 44 5.35 26.31 -4.74
C ASP A 44 6.61 26.84 -4.02
N TYR A 45 7.10 26.11 -3.01
CA TYR A 45 8.25 26.52 -2.18
C TYR A 45 9.62 26.12 -2.75
N PHE A 46 9.68 25.43 -3.90
CA PHE A 46 10.95 24.99 -4.50
C PHE A 46 11.92 26.14 -4.82
N SER A 47 11.38 27.33 -5.10
CA SER A 47 12.18 28.54 -5.36
C SER A 47 12.73 29.19 -4.08
N SER A 48 12.26 28.80 -2.89
CA SER A 48 12.60 29.41 -1.61
C SER A 48 13.04 28.38 -0.58
N VAL A 49 14.26 27.86 -0.75
CA VAL A 49 14.90 26.91 0.19
C VAL A 49 14.85 27.39 1.65
N GLN A 50 14.84 28.70 1.88
CA GLN A 50 14.76 29.31 3.22
C GLN A 50 13.42 29.09 3.93
N SER A 51 12.37 28.75 3.20
CA SER A 51 11.02 28.50 3.73
C SER A 51 10.72 27.02 3.98
N ILE A 52 11.64 26.12 3.61
CA ILE A 52 11.49 24.69 3.83
C ILE A 52 11.66 24.40 5.32
N SER A 53 10.63 23.81 5.93
CA SER A 53 10.73 23.29 7.29
C SER A 53 11.43 21.92 7.25
N PRO A 54 12.53 21.73 8.02
CA PRO A 54 13.20 20.45 8.06
C PRO A 54 12.32 19.32 8.59
N VAL A 55 12.53 18.12 8.08
CA VAL A 55 11.89 16.90 8.61
C VAL A 55 12.52 16.52 9.94
N ASP A 56 11.68 16.18 10.93
CA ASP A 56 12.13 15.60 12.19
C ASP A 56 12.86 14.26 11.92
N PRO A 57 14.13 14.10 12.34
CA PRO A 57 14.88 12.86 12.16
C PRO A 57 14.21 11.61 12.76
N ASN A 58 13.30 11.78 13.72
CA ASN A 58 12.59 10.66 14.37
C ASN A 58 11.27 10.31 13.66
N GLN A 59 10.94 10.98 12.57
CA GLN A 59 9.67 10.85 11.88
C GLN A 59 9.88 10.37 10.44
N SER A 60 9.13 9.34 10.05
CA SER A 60 9.08 8.95 8.64
C SER A 60 8.42 10.03 7.80
N HIS A 61 8.92 10.24 6.59
CA HIS A 61 8.44 11.32 5.71
C HIS A 61 8.42 10.87 4.25
N ILE A 62 7.33 11.18 3.57
CA ILE A 62 7.16 10.98 2.13
C ILE A 62 7.06 12.36 1.46
N GLN A 63 7.87 12.58 0.41
CA GLN A 63 7.85 13.81 -0.39
C GLN A 63 7.87 13.44 -1.87
N LEU A 64 6.97 14.03 -2.66
CA LEU A 64 7.12 14.01 -4.13
C LEU A 64 8.05 15.15 -4.54
N PHE A 65 9.02 14.85 -5.39
CA PHE A 65 10.12 15.75 -5.69
C PHE A 65 10.33 15.86 -7.19
N PHE A 66 10.43 17.08 -7.72
CA PHE A 66 10.60 17.33 -9.14
C PHE A 66 12.06 17.69 -9.46
N TYR A 67 12.74 16.80 -10.19
CA TYR A 67 14.03 17.09 -10.83
C TYR A 67 13.83 17.95 -12.07
N GLY A 68 14.61 19.01 -12.23
CA GLY A 68 14.59 19.89 -13.38
C GLY A 68 15.78 20.84 -13.32
N GLU A 69 16.52 20.94 -14.42
CA GLU A 69 17.49 22.01 -14.61
C GLU A 69 16.77 23.23 -15.19
N ASN A 70 17.24 24.42 -14.82
CA ASN A 70 16.64 25.70 -15.21
C ASN A 70 16.30 25.77 -16.71
N TYR A 71 15.02 26.05 -17.00
CA TYR A 71 14.46 26.58 -18.26
C TYR A 71 14.66 25.80 -19.58
N SER A 72 15.38 24.67 -19.62
CA SER A 72 15.38 23.81 -20.80
C SER A 72 15.78 22.37 -20.46
N GLU A 73 14.82 21.46 -20.58
CA GLU A 73 14.86 19.99 -20.59
C GLU A 73 13.91 19.37 -19.55
N VAL A 74 13.11 18.41 -20.04
CA VAL A 74 11.90 17.85 -19.42
C VAL A 74 12.17 17.43 -17.98
N GLY A 75 11.53 18.12 -17.03
CA GLY A 75 11.67 17.76 -15.63
C GLY A 75 11.01 16.42 -15.29
N HIS A 76 11.35 15.87 -14.14
CA HIS A 76 11.13 14.47 -13.79
C HIS A 76 10.72 14.34 -12.33
N TRP A 77 9.56 13.71 -12.09
CA TRP A 77 9.06 13.45 -10.75
C TRP A 77 9.63 12.16 -10.15
N VAL A 78 9.99 12.23 -8.87
CA VAL A 78 10.37 11.08 -8.04
C VAL A 78 9.70 11.11 -6.67
N CYS A 79 9.75 9.98 -5.96
CA CYS A 79 9.28 9.87 -4.59
C CYS A 79 10.47 9.71 -3.63
N LEU A 80 10.60 10.65 -2.70
CA LEU A 80 11.51 10.60 -1.57
C LEU A 80 10.81 9.94 -0.38
N PHE A 81 11.49 9.03 0.31
CA PHE A 81 11.01 8.41 1.53
C PHE A 81 12.10 8.31 2.57
N TYR A 82 11.92 9.03 3.66
CA TYR A 82 12.76 8.92 4.84
C TYR A 82 12.09 8.03 5.88
N ASN A 83 12.83 7.08 6.43
CA ASN A 83 12.32 6.11 7.41
C ASN A 83 12.90 6.31 8.82
N GLY A 84 13.56 7.44 9.10
CA GLY A 84 14.31 7.67 10.35
C GLY A 84 15.80 7.26 10.29
N GLU A 85 16.20 6.48 9.27
CA GLU A 85 17.59 6.00 9.15
C GLU A 85 18.25 6.39 7.84
N SER A 86 17.50 6.32 6.75
CA SER A 86 18.00 6.49 5.38
C SER A 86 16.96 7.19 4.52
N LEU A 87 17.44 7.93 3.52
CA LEU A 87 16.59 8.55 2.51
C LEU A 87 16.57 7.66 1.27
N ARG A 88 15.41 7.09 0.95
CA ARG A 88 15.19 6.29 -0.26
C ARG A 88 14.59 7.15 -1.35
N ILE A 89 15.14 7.05 -2.55
CA ILE A 89 14.70 7.78 -3.72
C ILE A 89 14.17 6.78 -4.73
N TYR A 90 12.85 6.76 -4.91
CA TYR A 90 12.15 5.89 -5.83
C TYR A 90 11.95 6.62 -7.16
N ASP A 91 12.65 6.14 -8.18
CA ASP A 91 12.80 6.83 -9.46
C ASP A 91 12.42 5.88 -10.63
N GLY A 92 11.40 6.27 -11.40
CA GLY A 92 10.93 5.53 -12.58
C GLY A 92 11.92 5.52 -13.75
N LEU A 93 12.84 6.48 -13.83
CA LEU A 93 13.95 6.52 -14.80
C LEU A 93 15.23 5.85 -14.28
N LYS A 94 15.21 5.37 -13.03
CA LYS A 94 16.32 4.68 -12.36
C LYS A 94 17.58 5.52 -12.19
N GLY A 95 17.41 6.82 -11.90
CA GLY A 95 18.50 7.67 -11.44
C GLY A 95 19.22 7.09 -10.23
N LYS A 96 20.50 7.45 -10.10
CA LYS A 96 21.40 6.96 -9.04
C LYS A 96 22.00 8.08 -8.18
N SER A 97 21.56 9.31 -8.42
CA SER A 97 22.03 10.51 -7.74
C SER A 97 21.00 11.62 -7.84
N VAL A 98 20.95 12.48 -6.84
CA VAL A 98 20.22 13.76 -6.91
C VAL A 98 21.08 14.77 -7.69
N PRO A 99 20.52 15.53 -8.65
CA PRO A 99 21.25 16.59 -9.34
C PRO A 99 21.78 17.66 -8.38
N SER A 100 23.00 18.15 -8.61
CA SER A 100 23.65 19.16 -7.75
C SER A 100 22.83 20.44 -7.59
N SER A 101 22.10 20.84 -8.64
CA SER A 101 21.19 21.99 -8.62
C SER A 101 20.09 21.87 -7.58
N GLN A 102 19.73 20.65 -7.22
CA GLN A 102 18.60 20.30 -6.39
C GLN A 102 18.98 19.72 -5.01
N GLN A 103 20.26 19.42 -4.82
CA GLN A 103 20.80 18.97 -3.54
C GLN A 103 20.48 19.94 -2.40
N LYS A 104 20.42 21.26 -2.68
CA LYS A 104 20.07 22.28 -1.68
C LYS A 104 18.67 22.08 -1.07
N PHE A 105 17.71 21.65 -1.88
CA PHE A 105 16.36 21.36 -1.39
C PHE A 105 16.39 20.13 -0.48
N VAL A 106 17.05 19.06 -0.92
CA VAL A 106 17.19 17.82 -0.14
C VAL A 106 17.93 18.09 1.17
N ASP A 107 18.99 18.89 1.15
CA ASP A 107 19.75 19.29 2.34
C ASP A 107 18.93 20.16 3.29
N ALA A 108 18.02 21.01 2.79
CA ALA A 108 17.13 21.80 3.62
C ALA A 108 16.04 20.95 4.27
N LEU A 109 15.50 19.98 3.53
CA LEU A 109 14.49 19.05 4.05
C LEU A 109 15.09 18.03 5.03
N PHE A 110 16.33 17.58 4.79
CA PHE A 110 17.05 16.59 5.60
C PHE A 110 18.44 17.09 6.01
N PRO A 111 18.54 18.08 6.91
CA PRO A 111 19.81 18.70 7.29
C PRO A 111 20.78 17.75 8.01
N HIS A 112 20.26 16.64 8.55
CA HIS A 112 21.05 15.58 9.18
C HIS A 112 21.75 14.65 8.17
N LYS A 113 21.51 14.84 6.86
CA LYS A 113 22.19 14.15 5.74
C LYS A 113 22.20 12.63 5.88
N PRO A 114 21.01 11.99 5.92
CA PRO A 114 20.92 10.54 6.03
C PRO A 114 21.54 9.87 4.78
N PRO A 115 22.04 8.62 4.89
CA PRO A 115 22.49 7.86 3.73
C PRO A 115 21.39 7.76 2.67
N MET A 116 21.74 8.09 1.42
CA MET A 116 20.82 8.01 0.29
C MET A 116 20.88 6.64 -0.38
N LEU A 117 19.71 6.08 -0.66
CA LEU A 117 19.54 4.78 -1.32
C LEU A 117 18.62 4.93 -2.54
N PHE A 118 18.90 4.16 -3.60
CA PHE A 118 18.15 4.18 -4.86
C PHE A 118 17.59 2.78 -5.17
N PRO A 119 16.43 2.40 -4.61
CA PRO A 119 15.85 1.07 -4.76
C PRO A 119 15.47 0.72 -6.22
N ASP A 120 15.53 -0.57 -6.59
CA ASP A 120 15.12 -1.06 -7.93
C ASP A 120 13.59 -1.23 -7.99
N VAL A 121 12.89 -0.17 -8.39
CA VAL A 121 11.46 -0.17 -8.69
C VAL A 121 11.16 -0.51 -10.15
N GLN A 122 9.87 -0.62 -10.50
CA GLN A 122 9.47 -0.70 -11.89
C GLN A 122 9.88 0.58 -12.62
N ALA A 123 10.40 0.47 -13.84
CA ALA A 123 10.66 1.66 -14.64
C ALA A 123 9.40 2.13 -15.34
N GLN A 124 9.27 3.45 -15.50
CA GLN A 124 8.29 4.02 -16.42
C GLN A 124 8.65 3.67 -17.86
N SER A 125 7.64 3.56 -18.73
CA SER A 125 7.81 3.18 -20.14
C SER A 125 7.84 4.35 -21.11
N ASN A 126 7.51 5.56 -20.66
CA ASN A 126 7.44 6.79 -21.46
C ASN A 126 7.95 7.99 -20.65
N SER A 127 8.02 9.18 -21.26
CA SER A 127 8.46 10.42 -20.59
C SER A 127 7.39 11.10 -19.73
N TYR A 128 6.10 10.77 -19.91
CA TYR A 128 4.97 11.48 -19.32
C TYR A 128 4.54 10.93 -17.95
N ASP A 129 4.83 9.66 -17.68
CA ASP A 129 4.31 8.95 -16.50
C ASP A 129 5.15 9.11 -15.24
N CYS A 130 6.23 9.91 -15.25
CA CYS A 130 7.10 10.06 -14.07
C CYS A 130 6.32 10.46 -12.81
N GLY A 131 5.40 11.41 -12.94
CA GLY A 131 4.54 11.85 -11.84
C GLY A 131 3.57 10.75 -11.37
N VAL A 132 3.00 10.00 -12.32
CA VAL A 132 2.08 8.88 -12.02
C VAL A 132 2.80 7.77 -11.24
N PHE A 133 4.01 7.41 -11.66
CA PHE A 133 4.84 6.43 -10.95
C PHE A 133 5.29 6.95 -9.57
N ALA A 134 5.73 8.20 -9.47
CA ALA A 134 6.11 8.80 -8.20
C ALA A 134 4.95 8.77 -7.18
N ILE A 135 3.73 9.12 -7.63
CA ILE A 135 2.51 9.02 -6.82
C ILE A 135 2.19 7.58 -6.45
N ALA A 136 2.31 6.62 -7.36
CA ALA A 136 2.10 5.22 -7.06
C ALA A 136 3.09 4.68 -6.01
N TYR A 137 4.36 5.09 -6.06
CA TYR A 137 5.35 4.75 -5.04
C TYR A 137 4.99 5.35 -3.68
N ALA A 138 4.64 6.64 -3.64
CA ALA A 138 4.21 7.32 -2.43
C ALA A 138 2.97 6.66 -1.82
N THR A 139 2.02 6.26 -2.66
CA THR A 139 0.81 5.54 -2.27
C THR A 139 1.13 4.20 -1.61
N SER A 140 1.96 3.38 -2.26
CA SER A 140 2.43 2.11 -1.69
C SER A 140 3.07 2.33 -0.32
N LEU A 141 3.97 3.31 -0.19
CA LEU A 141 4.66 3.59 1.07
C LEU A 141 3.71 4.08 2.18
N ALA A 142 2.75 4.93 1.83
CA ALA A 142 1.73 5.42 2.75
C ALA A 142 0.80 4.30 3.24
N LEU A 143 0.52 3.32 2.38
CA LEU A 143 -0.19 2.08 2.71
C LEU A 143 0.74 0.98 3.23
N HIS A 144 1.96 1.37 3.63
CA HIS A 144 3.01 0.54 4.24
C HIS A 144 3.57 -0.58 3.33
N GLN A 145 3.26 -0.59 2.05
CA GLN A 145 3.82 -1.50 1.06
C GLN A 145 5.17 -0.99 0.54
N ASN A 146 6.02 -1.91 0.06
CA ASN A 146 7.32 -1.54 -0.50
C ASN A 146 7.24 -1.56 -2.04
N PRO A 147 7.44 -0.39 -2.71
CA PRO A 147 7.35 -0.27 -4.17
C PRO A 147 8.24 -1.22 -4.98
N THR A 148 9.30 -1.77 -4.39
CA THR A 148 10.21 -2.71 -5.09
C THR A 148 9.57 -4.09 -5.34
N PHE A 149 8.52 -4.42 -4.60
CA PHE A 149 7.71 -5.63 -4.78
C PHE A 149 6.52 -5.42 -5.69
N GLU A 150 6.35 -4.22 -6.27
CA GLU A 150 5.21 -3.90 -7.10
C GLU A 150 5.59 -3.90 -8.58
N ASN A 151 4.70 -4.46 -9.39
CA ASN A 151 4.66 -4.25 -10.83
C ASN A 151 3.27 -3.68 -11.19
N TYR A 152 3.18 -2.36 -11.13
CA TYR A 152 2.03 -1.55 -11.51
C TYR A 152 1.58 -1.83 -12.96
N ILE A 153 0.27 -1.87 -13.15
CA ILE A 153 -0.38 -2.11 -14.44
C ILE A 153 -0.51 -0.74 -15.14
N ASN A 154 0.49 -0.38 -15.97
CA ASN A 154 0.61 0.96 -16.57
C ASN A 154 -0.71 1.52 -17.16
N ALA A 155 -1.44 0.70 -17.91
CA ALA A 155 -2.71 1.09 -18.55
C ALA A 155 -3.82 1.49 -17.56
N GLU A 156 -3.72 1.08 -16.30
CA GLU A 156 -4.71 1.39 -15.26
C GLU A 156 -4.27 2.51 -14.33
N MET A 157 -2.99 2.91 -14.35
CA MET A 157 -2.44 3.85 -13.37
C MET A 157 -3.05 5.25 -13.48
N ARG A 158 -3.16 5.80 -14.70
CA ARG A 158 -3.74 7.13 -14.95
C ARG A 158 -5.23 7.23 -14.57
N PRO A 159 -6.11 6.33 -15.04
CA PRO A 159 -7.50 6.29 -14.56
C PRO A 159 -7.63 6.05 -13.05
N HIS A 160 -6.69 5.30 -12.46
CA HIS A 160 -6.68 5.09 -11.02
C HIS A 160 -6.28 6.35 -10.24
N LEU A 161 -5.25 7.07 -10.69
CA LEU A 161 -4.86 8.36 -10.12
C LEU A 161 -6.02 9.36 -10.16
N PHE A 162 -6.68 9.49 -11.31
CA PHE A 162 -7.87 10.34 -11.44
C PHE A 162 -8.92 10.02 -10.36
N ARG A 163 -9.23 8.74 -10.13
CA ARG A 163 -10.16 8.32 -9.07
C ARG A 163 -9.68 8.65 -7.66
N ILE A 164 -8.39 8.53 -7.37
CA ILE A 164 -7.82 8.92 -6.06
C ILE A 164 -8.06 10.41 -5.81
N LEU A 165 -7.84 11.26 -6.82
CA LEU A 165 -8.02 12.70 -6.70
C LEU A 165 -9.50 13.09 -6.59
N GLU A 166 -10.36 12.48 -7.41
CA GLU A 166 -11.81 12.71 -7.42
C GLU A 166 -12.47 12.28 -6.10
N SER A 167 -12.18 11.06 -5.63
CA SER A 167 -12.72 10.54 -4.37
C SER A 167 -12.06 11.15 -3.14
N ARG A 168 -10.85 11.71 -3.30
CA ARG A 168 -9.95 12.07 -2.21
C ARG A 168 -9.72 10.90 -1.26
N GLU A 169 -9.68 9.67 -1.75
CA GLU A 169 -9.37 8.47 -0.96
C GLU A 169 -8.10 7.83 -1.48
N LEU A 170 -7.18 7.51 -0.55
CA LEU A 170 -5.94 6.87 -0.93
C LEU A 170 -6.20 5.37 -1.13
N MET A 171 -5.96 4.90 -2.35
CA MET A 171 -6.18 3.51 -2.74
C MET A 171 -4.91 2.95 -3.36
N GLN A 172 -4.63 1.67 -3.12
CA GLN A 172 -3.48 1.01 -3.72
C GLN A 172 -3.62 0.96 -5.25
N PHE A 173 -2.56 1.38 -5.96
CA PHE A 173 -2.53 1.30 -7.42
C PHE A 173 -2.63 -0.15 -7.89
N PRO A 174 -3.31 -0.43 -9.01
CA PRO A 174 -3.36 -1.77 -9.59
C PRO A 174 -1.96 -2.28 -9.91
N SER A 175 -1.59 -3.41 -9.32
CA SER A 175 -0.27 -4.01 -9.47
C SER A 175 -0.36 -5.54 -9.38
N ILE A 176 0.71 -6.20 -9.85
CA ILE A 176 0.98 -7.61 -9.58
C ILE A 176 2.26 -7.72 -8.75
N PRO A 177 2.36 -8.71 -7.83
CA PRO A 177 3.57 -8.91 -7.05
C PRO A 177 4.79 -9.18 -7.94
N ARG A 178 5.87 -8.47 -7.66
CA ARG A 178 7.18 -8.59 -8.30
C ARG A 178 8.16 -9.24 -7.33
N LYS A 179 9.00 -10.14 -7.86
CA LYS A 179 10.20 -10.58 -7.14
C LYS A 179 11.27 -9.48 -7.28
N PRO A 180 11.65 -8.79 -6.20
CA PRO A 180 12.71 -7.80 -6.27
C PRO A 180 14.05 -8.47 -6.59
N ARG A 181 14.93 -7.71 -7.24
CA ARG A 181 16.27 -8.16 -7.61
C ARG A 181 17.26 -7.69 -6.55
N GLY A 182 17.96 -8.63 -5.92
CA GLY A 182 19.08 -8.33 -5.01
C GLY A 182 18.67 -7.67 -3.68
N ILE A 183 17.63 -8.18 -3.01
CA ILE A 183 17.16 -7.62 -1.74
C ILE A 183 18.22 -7.70 -0.65
N HIS A 184 18.47 -6.59 0.04
CA HIS A 184 19.14 -6.60 1.33
C HIS A 184 18.12 -7.00 2.41
N LYS A 185 18.42 -7.98 3.28
CA LYS A 185 17.46 -8.57 4.25
C LYS A 185 16.60 -7.57 5.04
N ARG A 186 17.07 -6.33 5.23
CA ARG A 186 16.35 -5.25 5.92
C ARG A 186 15.15 -4.68 5.15
N ASP A 187 15.16 -4.70 3.81
CA ASP A 187 14.02 -4.24 3.00
C ASP A 187 12.84 -5.23 3.00
N ILE A 188 13.09 -6.47 3.45
CA ILE A 188 12.07 -7.51 3.71
C ILE A 188 11.32 -7.20 5.03
N PHE A 189 11.96 -6.54 6.00
CA PHE A 189 11.37 -6.33 7.33
C PHE A 189 10.20 -5.33 7.35
N MET A 190 10.06 -4.45 6.34
CA MET A 190 8.86 -3.63 6.17
C MET A 190 7.61 -4.49 5.94
N GLU A 191 7.75 -5.65 5.28
CA GLU A 191 6.67 -6.62 5.04
C GLU A 191 6.30 -7.40 6.33
N TYR A 192 7.29 -7.69 7.19
CA TYR A 192 7.08 -8.48 8.42
C TYR A 192 6.38 -7.70 9.54
N ASN A 193 6.67 -6.41 9.70
CA ASN A 193 6.02 -5.57 10.72
C ASN A 193 4.52 -5.32 10.43
N GLN A 194 4.04 -5.60 9.21
CA GLN A 194 2.61 -5.51 8.87
C GLN A 194 1.79 -6.67 9.44
N LYS A 195 2.33 -7.90 9.48
CA LYS A 195 1.60 -9.05 10.03
C LYS A 195 1.48 -8.96 11.55
N GLU A 196 2.53 -8.55 12.27
CA GLU A 196 2.44 -8.37 13.72
C GLU A 196 1.56 -7.19 14.11
N ASN A 197 1.62 -6.05 13.41
CA ASN A 197 0.76 -4.90 13.75
C ASN A 197 -0.72 -5.08 13.37
N GLN A 198 -1.07 -5.94 12.40
CA GLN A 198 -2.47 -6.30 12.14
C GLN A 198 -3.01 -7.30 13.18
N ILE A 199 -2.16 -8.20 13.68
CA ILE A 199 -2.53 -9.11 14.77
C ILE A 199 -2.73 -8.32 16.08
N ILE A 200 -1.86 -7.34 16.39
CA ILE A 200 -1.95 -6.52 17.60
C ILE A 200 -3.12 -5.50 17.54
N LYS A 201 -3.54 -5.05 16.35
CA LYS A 201 -4.68 -4.12 16.19
C LYS A 201 -6.05 -4.80 16.18
N ALA A 202 -6.12 -6.12 16.12
CA ALA A 202 -7.36 -6.88 16.18
C ALA A 202 -7.77 -7.29 17.61
N GLU A 203 -6.91 -7.06 18.61
CA GLU A 203 -7.26 -7.26 20.02
C GLU A 203 -7.81 -5.96 20.64
N PRO A 204 -8.97 -6.01 21.34
CA PRO A 204 -9.47 -4.84 22.05
C PRO A 204 -8.48 -4.46 23.17
N LYS A 205 -7.97 -3.22 23.12
CA LYS A 205 -7.10 -2.63 24.15
C LYS A 205 -7.72 -2.75 25.53
N MET A 206 -7.24 -3.70 26.35
CA MET A 206 -7.44 -3.66 27.80
C MET A 206 -6.35 -2.81 28.44
N VAL A 207 -6.81 -1.82 29.18
CA VAL A 207 -6.05 -0.87 29.98
C VAL A 207 -5.21 -1.61 31.02
N GLU A 208 -3.92 -1.25 31.09
CA GLU A 208 -2.99 -1.62 32.16
C GLU A 208 -3.55 -1.18 33.53
N ARG A 209 -4.04 -2.13 34.32
CA ARG A 209 -4.16 -2.02 35.78
C ARG A 209 -3.76 -3.37 36.36
N ASN A 210 -2.67 -3.42 37.12
CA ASN A 210 -2.06 -4.64 37.67
C ASN A 210 -2.81 -5.23 38.89
N GLU A 211 -4.14 -5.40 38.81
CA GLU A 211 -4.94 -6.08 39.85
C GLU A 211 -5.87 -7.24 39.40
N PRO A 212 -6.33 -7.38 38.15
CA PRO A 212 -7.26 -8.45 37.77
C PRO A 212 -6.61 -9.81 37.53
N ALA A 213 -5.29 -9.89 37.26
CA ALA A 213 -4.60 -11.16 36.98
C ALA A 213 -4.57 -12.12 38.18
N ILE A 214 -4.60 -11.61 39.41
CA ILE A 214 -4.65 -12.44 40.63
C ILE A 214 -6.07 -12.96 40.85
N ARG A 215 -7.10 -12.20 40.45
CA ARG A 215 -8.51 -12.58 40.59
C ARG A 215 -8.95 -13.55 39.50
N LEU A 216 -8.47 -13.39 38.26
CA LEU A 216 -8.70 -14.34 37.16
C LEU A 216 -8.08 -15.71 37.45
N LYS A 217 -6.82 -15.77 37.91
CA LYS A 217 -6.19 -17.05 38.27
C LYS A 217 -6.89 -17.78 39.41
N LYS A 218 -7.60 -17.04 40.28
CA LYS A 218 -8.42 -17.64 41.34
C LYS A 218 -9.74 -18.18 40.78
N MET A 219 -10.38 -17.46 39.86
CA MET A 219 -11.60 -17.90 39.19
C MET A 219 -11.35 -19.08 38.24
N GLU A 220 -10.28 -19.06 37.43
CA GLU A 220 -9.90 -20.18 36.55
C GLU A 220 -9.62 -21.46 37.35
N LYS A 221 -9.04 -21.33 38.54
CA LYS A 221 -8.79 -22.48 39.41
C LYS A 221 -10.08 -23.01 40.08
N GLU A 222 -11.03 -22.13 40.36
CA GLU A 222 -12.37 -22.51 40.86
C GLU A 222 -13.25 -23.11 39.74
N GLU A 223 -13.08 -22.66 38.49
CA GLU A 223 -13.77 -23.18 37.30
C GLU A 223 -13.22 -24.52 36.83
N LEU A 224 -11.89 -24.72 36.85
CA LEU A 224 -11.25 -26.02 36.64
C LEU A 224 -11.68 -27.06 37.69
N GLN A 225 -11.84 -26.64 38.95
CA GLN A 225 -12.33 -27.52 40.01
C GLN A 225 -13.81 -27.89 39.80
N ALA A 226 -14.63 -26.93 39.33
CA ALA A 226 -16.04 -27.17 39.00
C ALA A 226 -16.20 -28.07 37.75
N GLU A 227 -15.31 -27.96 36.76
CA GLU A 227 -15.27 -28.84 35.60
C GLU A 227 -14.85 -30.26 36.00
N GLU A 228 -13.83 -30.43 36.84
CA GLU A 228 -13.43 -31.73 37.38
C GLU A 228 -14.56 -32.40 38.20
N ASP A 229 -15.27 -31.65 39.04
CA ASP A 229 -16.42 -32.14 39.82
C ASP A 229 -17.64 -32.48 38.93
N MET A 230 -17.76 -31.83 37.78
CA MET A 230 -18.79 -32.12 36.77
C MET A 230 -18.42 -33.36 35.93
N PHE A 231 -17.12 -33.60 35.71
CA PHE A 231 -16.57 -34.78 35.02
C PHE A 231 -16.85 -36.08 35.77
N GLU A 232 -16.86 -36.08 37.10
CA GLU A 232 -17.16 -37.28 37.90
C GLU A 232 -18.66 -37.65 37.90
N ASN A 233 -19.56 -36.73 37.57
CA ASN A 233 -21.01 -36.91 37.78
C ASN A 233 -21.84 -37.20 36.51
N GLN A 234 -21.33 -37.00 35.28
CA GLN A 234 -22.10 -37.28 34.04
C GLN A 234 -21.25 -37.80 32.85
N PRO A 235 -20.92 -39.10 32.80
CA PRO A 235 -20.06 -39.69 31.75
C PRO A 235 -20.68 -39.77 30.35
N ASN A 236 -21.99 -39.55 30.19
CA ASN A 236 -22.71 -39.73 28.91
C ASN A 236 -22.74 -38.48 28.01
N LEU A 237 -22.22 -37.32 28.45
CA LEU A 237 -22.18 -36.10 27.64
C LEU A 237 -21.03 -36.12 26.60
N PHE A 238 -19.96 -36.85 26.89
CA PHE A 238 -18.75 -36.92 26.06
C PHE A 238 -18.93 -37.70 24.75
N GLN A 239 -19.89 -38.64 24.69
CA GLN A 239 -20.22 -39.36 23.46
C GLN A 239 -20.93 -38.48 22.43
N GLN A 240 -21.65 -37.43 22.86
CA GLN A 240 -22.37 -36.55 21.93
C GLN A 240 -21.45 -35.46 21.33
N ILE A 241 -20.46 -34.99 22.10
CA ILE A 241 -19.51 -33.95 21.66
C ILE A 241 -18.50 -34.53 20.65
N ASN A 242 -17.98 -35.74 20.89
CA ASN A 242 -17.04 -36.39 19.96
C ASN A 242 -17.64 -36.72 18.58
N MET A 243 -18.96 -36.93 18.48
CA MET A 243 -19.62 -37.18 17.19
C MET A 243 -19.83 -35.91 16.37
N ALA A 244 -19.90 -34.73 17.00
CA ALA A 244 -20.05 -33.46 16.32
C ALA A 244 -18.72 -32.99 15.67
N ASP A 245 -17.61 -33.11 16.40
CA ASP A 245 -16.28 -32.71 15.89
C ASP A 245 -15.80 -33.60 14.75
N HIS A 246 -16.06 -34.91 14.81
CA HIS A 246 -15.67 -35.82 13.72
C HIS A 246 -16.44 -35.54 12.42
N ARG A 247 -17.65 -34.98 12.51
CA ARG A 247 -18.49 -34.63 11.36
C ARG A 247 -18.01 -33.35 10.67
N VAL A 248 -17.49 -32.39 11.42
CA VAL A 248 -16.93 -31.14 10.88
C VAL A 248 -15.65 -31.42 10.08
N VAL A 249 -14.74 -32.22 10.63
CA VAL A 249 -13.48 -32.61 9.97
C VAL A 249 -13.76 -33.39 8.67
N GLN A 250 -14.80 -34.23 8.66
CA GLN A 250 -15.16 -35.00 7.48
C GLN A 250 -15.77 -34.14 6.37
N LEU A 251 -16.60 -33.14 6.70
CA LEU A 251 -17.16 -32.19 5.73
C LEU A 251 -16.08 -31.31 5.09
N GLU A 252 -15.08 -30.89 5.86
CA GLU A 252 -13.94 -30.13 5.32
C GLU A 252 -13.10 -30.95 4.33
N TYR A 253 -12.90 -32.23 4.62
CA TYR A 253 -12.19 -33.14 3.72
C TYR A 253 -12.98 -33.37 2.41
N GLU A 254 -14.28 -33.64 2.51
CA GLU A 254 -15.15 -33.84 1.35
C GLU A 254 -15.23 -32.59 0.46
N TYR A 255 -15.28 -31.39 1.05
CA TYR A 255 -15.25 -30.12 0.31
C TYR A 255 -13.93 -29.92 -0.44
N ARG A 256 -12.78 -30.22 0.19
CA ARG A 256 -11.46 -30.13 -0.46
C ARG A 256 -11.33 -31.08 -1.64
N GLU A 257 -11.82 -32.31 -1.52
CA GLU A 257 -11.81 -33.28 -2.61
C GLU A 257 -12.80 -32.92 -3.73
N PHE A 258 -13.95 -32.34 -3.39
CA PHE A 258 -14.90 -31.81 -4.37
C PHE A 258 -14.29 -30.68 -5.21
N VAL A 259 -13.58 -29.73 -4.57
CA VAL A 259 -12.92 -28.61 -5.27
C VAL A 259 -11.80 -29.13 -6.19
N LYS A 260 -10.97 -30.07 -5.71
CA LYS A 260 -9.92 -30.70 -6.54
C LYS A 260 -10.49 -31.41 -7.76
N LYS A 261 -11.57 -32.16 -7.59
CA LYS A 261 -12.19 -32.96 -8.67
C LYS A 261 -12.91 -32.11 -9.71
N ASN A 262 -13.39 -30.92 -9.34
CA ASN A 262 -14.19 -30.05 -10.21
C ASN A 262 -13.46 -28.82 -10.75
N ASN A 263 -12.20 -28.59 -10.40
CA ASN A 263 -11.40 -27.45 -10.86
C ASN A 263 -11.37 -27.33 -12.41
N HIS A 264 -11.40 -28.45 -13.13
CA HIS A 264 -11.41 -28.44 -14.60
C HIS A 264 -12.79 -28.08 -15.21
N LYS A 265 -13.90 -28.36 -14.50
CA LYS A 265 -15.25 -27.97 -14.93
C LYS A 265 -15.52 -26.48 -14.67
N ILE A 266 -15.04 -25.95 -13.55
CA ILE A 266 -15.16 -24.52 -13.19
C ILE A 266 -14.33 -23.68 -14.16
N LEU A 267 -13.10 -24.10 -14.48
CA LEU A 267 -12.27 -23.44 -15.50
C LEU A 267 -12.89 -23.50 -16.91
N LYS A 268 -13.49 -24.63 -17.30
CA LYS A 268 -14.22 -24.72 -18.59
C LYS A 268 -15.44 -23.81 -18.65
N GLN A 269 -16.20 -23.64 -17.57
CA GLN A 269 -17.33 -22.70 -17.53
C GLN A 269 -16.87 -21.24 -17.60
N LEU A 270 -15.75 -20.88 -16.94
CA LEU A 270 -15.14 -19.55 -17.03
C LEU A 270 -14.58 -19.23 -18.43
N VAL A 271 -14.00 -20.23 -19.11
CA VAL A 271 -13.53 -20.07 -20.49
C VAL A 271 -14.71 -19.93 -21.46
N MET A 272 -15.76 -20.74 -21.30
CA MET A 272 -16.99 -20.63 -22.11
C MET A 272 -17.68 -19.28 -21.91
N PHE A 273 -17.75 -18.77 -20.68
CA PHE A 273 -18.33 -17.45 -20.37
C PHE A 273 -17.53 -16.30 -21.02
N LYS A 274 -16.19 -16.38 -21.03
CA LYS A 274 -15.33 -15.41 -21.71
C LYS A 274 -15.45 -15.48 -23.24
N SER A 275 -15.66 -16.67 -23.82
CA SER A 275 -15.92 -16.83 -25.25
C SER A 275 -17.29 -16.28 -25.66
N SER A 276 -18.33 -16.43 -24.83
CA SER A 276 -19.66 -15.84 -25.09
C SER A 276 -19.65 -14.31 -25.05
N GLN A 277 -18.86 -13.69 -24.16
CA GLN A 277 -18.68 -12.24 -24.08
C GLN A 277 -17.95 -11.66 -25.31
N ASN A 278 -17.03 -12.41 -25.92
CA ASN A 278 -16.34 -11.99 -27.14
C ASN A 278 -17.20 -12.10 -28.41
N ILE A 279 -18.13 -13.07 -28.47
CA ILE A 279 -19.07 -13.21 -29.59
C ILE A 279 -20.08 -12.06 -29.61
N VAL A 280 -20.52 -11.58 -28.44
CA VAL A 280 -21.41 -10.41 -28.33
C VAL A 280 -20.71 -9.12 -28.79
N LYS A 281 -19.41 -8.97 -28.52
CA LYS A 281 -18.62 -7.82 -28.98
C LYS A 281 -18.37 -7.80 -30.49
N GLN A 282 -18.22 -8.97 -31.14
CA GLN A 282 -18.00 -9.03 -32.60
C GLN A 282 -19.28 -8.80 -33.42
N ASN A 283 -20.46 -9.13 -32.88
CA ASN A 283 -21.72 -8.90 -33.59
C ASN A 283 -22.19 -7.44 -33.53
N ASN A 284 -21.75 -6.66 -32.54
CA ASN A 284 -22.04 -5.22 -32.46
C ASN A 284 -21.20 -4.35 -33.42
N HIS A 285 -20.21 -4.92 -34.12
CA HIS A 285 -19.42 -4.23 -35.15
C HIS A 285 -19.86 -4.55 -36.59
N LYS A 286 -20.93 -5.33 -36.80
CA LYS A 286 -21.46 -5.64 -38.14
C LYS A 286 -22.83 -5.05 -38.43
N ILE A 287 -23.38 -4.23 -37.53
CA ILE A 287 -24.59 -3.44 -37.77
C ILE A 287 -24.23 -1.98 -37.55
N LEU A 288 -23.49 -1.40 -38.50
CA LEU A 288 -23.37 0.02 -38.80
C LEU A 288 -22.78 0.15 -40.21
#